data_AF-W2BZE7-F1
#
_entry.id   AF-W2BZE7-F1
#
_cell.length_a   1.000
_cell.length_b   1.000
_cell.length_c   1.000
_cell.angle_alpha   90.00
_cell.angle_beta   90.00
_cell.angle_gamma   90.00
#
_symmetry.space_group_name_H-M   'P 1'
#
loop_
_entity.id
_entity.type
_entity.pdbx_description
1 polymer ?
#
loop_
_entity_poly.entity_id
_entity_poly.type
_entity_poly.pdbx_seq_one_letter_code
_entity_poly.pdbx_strand_id
1 'polypeptide(L)'
;MNIYEKLKSEISLDNIYKDMAFLIDEVGERLSGSEEMTKATEYLYKRLNENIGNGRIDHFPMYMSYPGEATLKVTSPCEKDIPARPVCHIDSTPNRGIEGEVIYLGSGGYEDYKGVDPQGKIILTDMNWSPARPEKARIAWEQ
;
A
#
# COMPACT_ATOMS: atom_id res chain seq x y z
N MET A 1 32.99 29.77 5.53
CA MET A 1 32.33 28.50 5.16
C MET A 1 31.19 28.83 4.20
N ASN A 2 31.09 28.19 3.04
CA ASN A 2 29.97 28.42 2.12
C ASN A 2 28.68 27.77 2.68
N ILE A 3 27.52 28.12 2.12
CA ILE A 3 26.22 27.60 2.60
C ILE A 3 26.17 26.05 2.58
N TYR A 4 26.75 25.43 1.55
CA TYR A 4 26.76 23.97 1.41
C TYR A 4 27.52 23.30 2.57
N GLU A 5 28.74 23.75 2.87
CA GLU A 5 29.54 23.20 3.97
C GLU A 5 28.88 23.45 5.33
N LYS A 6 28.17 24.58 5.48
CA LYS A 6 27.38 24.85 6.68
C LYS A 6 26.26 23.82 6.85
N LEU A 7 25.42 23.63 5.84
CA LEU A 7 24.32 22.67 5.88
C LEU A 7 24.83 21.25 6.13
N LYS A 8 25.89 20.86 5.42
CA LYS A 8 26.52 19.54 5.60
C LYS A 8 27.01 19.32 7.03
N SER A 9 27.59 20.34 7.66
CA SER A 9 28.08 20.25 9.06
C SER A 9 26.96 20.20 10.10
N GLU A 10 25.76 20.68 9.76
CA GLU A 10 24.60 20.70 10.67
C GLU A 10 23.75 19.42 10.58
N ILE A 11 23.99 18.54 9.59
CA ILE A 11 23.33 17.23 9.52
C ILE A 11 23.81 16.36 10.68
N SER A 12 22.88 15.95 11.54
CA SER A 12 23.15 15.09 12.69
C SER A 12 22.54 13.71 12.48
N LEU A 13 23.39 12.68 12.44
CA LEU A 13 22.94 11.28 12.42
C LEU A 13 22.19 10.89 13.69
N ASP A 14 22.59 11.44 14.84
CA ASP A 14 21.91 11.19 16.11
C ASP A 14 20.47 11.71 16.09
N ASN A 15 20.24 12.90 15.51
CA ASN A 15 18.90 13.45 15.35
C ASN A 15 18.07 12.60 14.38
N ILE A 16 18.64 12.18 13.25
CA ILE A 16 17.96 11.31 12.28
C ILE A 16 17.55 10.00 12.95
N TYR A 17 18.47 9.37 13.68
CA TYR A 17 18.21 8.11 14.36
C TYR A 17 17.17 8.26 15.47
N LYS A 18 17.24 9.31 16.28
CA LYS A 18 16.25 9.61 17.32
C LYS A 18 14.84 9.75 16.73
N ASP A 19 14.71 10.53 15.66
CA ASP A 19 13.40 10.80 15.05
C ASP A 19 12.85 9.54 14.36
N MET A 20 13.71 8.74 13.72
CA MET A 20 13.36 7.43 13.16
C MET A 20 12.93 6.43 14.24
N ALA A 21 13.70 6.31 15.33
CA ALA A 21 13.41 5.39 16.43
C ALA A 21 12.07 5.72 17.09
N PHE A 22 11.78 7.00 17.35
CA PHE A 22 10.47 7.41 17.85
C PHE A 22 9.34 6.97 16.92
N LEU A 23 9.47 7.22 15.60
CA LEU A 23 8.44 6.83 14.64
C LEU A 23 8.27 5.30 14.56
N ILE A 24 9.32 4.50 14.74
CA ILE A 24 9.23 3.05 14.67
C ILE A 24 8.71 2.47 15.99
N ASP A 25 9.39 2.77 17.09
CA ASP A 25 9.22 2.11 18.38
C ASP A 25 8.01 2.64 19.15
N GLU A 26 7.75 3.95 19.07
CA GLU A 26 6.67 4.59 19.83
C GLU A 26 5.38 4.74 19.03
N VAL A 27 5.48 4.83 17.69
CA VAL A 27 4.29 5.05 16.84
C VAL A 27 3.86 3.78 16.11
N GLY A 28 4.79 3.04 15.49
CA GLY A 28 4.44 1.82 14.74
C GLY A 28 3.76 2.10 13.39
N GLU A 29 2.79 1.25 13.01
CA GLU A 29 2.08 1.36 11.73
C GLU A 29 1.28 2.67 11.66
N ARG A 30 1.47 3.43 10.58
CA ARG A 30 0.84 4.75 10.38
C ARG A 30 -0.13 4.68 9.22
N LEU A 31 -1.26 4.00 9.42
CA LEU A 31 -2.30 3.97 8.40
C LEU A 31 -2.99 5.35 8.33
N SER A 32 -3.25 5.85 7.12
CA SER A 32 -3.82 7.19 6.96
C SER A 32 -5.19 7.26 7.63
N GLY A 33 -5.39 8.27 8.48
CA GLY A 33 -6.60 8.44 9.28
C GLY A 33 -6.58 7.74 10.64
N SER A 34 -5.52 6.99 11.00
CA SER A 34 -5.41 6.36 12.32
C SER A 34 -4.91 7.30 13.43
N GLU A 35 -5.04 6.85 14.69
CA GLU A 35 -4.50 7.56 15.85
C GLU A 35 -2.96 7.61 15.80
N GLU A 36 -2.31 6.56 15.32
CA GLU A 36 -0.85 6.50 15.13
C GLU A 36 -0.37 7.51 14.08
N MET A 37 -1.12 7.68 12.98
CA MET A 37 -0.82 8.73 12.00
C MET A 37 -0.95 10.12 12.64
N THR A 38 -1.92 10.31 13.52
CA THR A 38 -2.09 11.57 14.27
C THR A 38 -0.89 11.80 15.18
N LYS A 39 -0.48 10.80 15.96
CA LYS A 39 0.70 10.85 16.83
C LYS A 39 1.99 11.17 16.06
N ALA A 40 2.19 10.56 14.88
CA ALA A 40 3.31 10.88 14.01
C ALA A 40 3.27 12.33 13.51
N THR A 41 2.09 12.79 13.10
CA THR A 41 1.88 14.14 12.58
C THR A 41 2.17 15.20 13.63
N GLU A 42 1.67 15.00 14.86
CA GLU A 42 1.92 15.89 15.99
C GLU A 42 3.41 15.94 16.37
N TYR A 43 4.08 14.79 16.36
CA TYR A 43 5.51 14.71 16.59
C TYR A 43 6.30 15.51 15.55
N LEU A 44 6.03 15.29 14.27
CA LEU A 44 6.70 16.02 13.18
C LEU A 44 6.37 17.51 13.20
N TYR A 45 5.14 17.89 13.50
CA TYR A 45 4.73 19.28 13.68
C TYR A 45 5.53 19.96 14.79
N LYS A 46 5.73 19.28 15.92
CA LYS A 46 6.56 19.78 17.02
C LYS A 46 8.02 19.93 16.59
N ARG A 47 8.62 18.89 15.98
CA ARG A 47 10.01 18.93 15.48
C ARG A 47 10.21 20.06 14.47
N LEU A 48 9.26 20.26 13.56
CA LEU A 48 9.32 21.34 12.58
C LEU A 48 9.27 22.72 13.26
N ASN A 49 8.34 22.92 14.18
CA ASN A 49 8.22 24.21 14.88
C ASN A 49 9.38 24.52 15.83
N GLU A 50 10.01 23.51 16.45
CA GLU A 50 11.25 23.68 17.22
C GLU A 50 12.39 24.27 16.36
N ASN A 51 12.40 24.01 15.06
CA ASN A 51 13.49 24.43 14.16
C ASN A 51 13.15 25.68 13.34
N ILE A 52 11.91 25.82 12.84
CA ILE A 52 11.53 26.91 11.92
C ILE A 52 10.36 27.78 12.40
N GLY A 53 9.62 27.36 13.44
CA GLY A 53 8.54 28.13 14.06
C GLY A 53 7.32 28.45 13.19
N ASN A 54 7.16 27.84 12.02
CA ASN A 54 6.04 28.10 11.10
C ASN A 54 5.46 26.81 10.49
N GLY A 55 5.48 25.72 11.25
CA GLY A 55 4.82 24.48 10.86
C GLY A 55 3.30 24.59 11.03
N ARG A 56 2.53 23.84 10.22
CA ARG A 56 1.08 23.70 10.35
C ARG A 56 0.65 22.28 10.02
N ILE A 57 -0.54 21.89 10.48
CA ILE A 57 -1.20 20.64 10.10
C ILE A 57 -2.40 21.02 9.23
N ASP A 58 -2.40 20.56 7.99
CA ASP A 58 -3.51 20.76 7.06
C ASP A 58 -4.42 19.52 7.10
N HIS A 59 -5.72 19.75 7.35
CA HIS A 59 -6.73 18.69 7.38
C HIS A 59 -7.62 18.76 6.15
N PHE A 60 -7.84 17.62 5.49
CA PHE A 60 -8.75 17.51 4.36
C PHE A 60 -9.43 16.13 4.36
N PRO A 61 -10.69 16.04 3.90
CA PRO A 61 -11.36 14.76 3.75
C PRO A 61 -10.70 13.92 2.64
N MET A 62 -10.56 12.62 2.87
CA MET A 62 -9.97 11.69 1.92
C MET A 62 -10.76 10.38 1.90
N TYR A 63 -10.96 9.80 0.71
CA TYR A 63 -11.46 8.44 0.59
C TYR A 63 -10.38 7.46 0.99
N MET A 64 -10.66 6.69 2.04
CA MET A 64 -9.73 5.72 2.60
C MET A 64 -10.30 4.31 2.55
N SER A 65 -9.42 3.35 2.28
CA SER A 65 -9.69 1.92 2.36
C SER A 65 -8.84 1.34 3.48
N TYR A 66 -9.48 0.66 4.42
CA TYR A 66 -8.82 -0.10 5.47
C TYR A 66 -8.76 -1.58 5.04
N PRO A 67 -7.62 -2.26 5.23
CA PRO A 67 -7.52 -3.68 4.92
C PRO A 67 -8.49 -4.48 5.79
N GLY A 68 -9.35 -5.28 5.15
CA GLY A 68 -10.20 -6.26 5.83
C GLY A 68 -9.52 -7.61 5.99
N GLU A 69 -10.29 -8.68 5.83
CA GLU A 69 -9.75 -10.05 5.77
C GLU A 69 -9.69 -10.54 4.32
N ALA A 70 -8.79 -11.48 4.05
CA ALA A 70 -8.72 -12.17 2.77
C ALA A 70 -8.42 -13.65 2.98
N THR A 71 -9.14 -14.49 2.25
CA THR A 71 -8.91 -15.94 2.20
C THR A 71 -8.83 -16.37 0.75
N LEU A 72 -8.00 -17.38 0.49
CA LEU A 72 -7.88 -18.01 -0.82
C LEU A 72 -7.72 -19.51 -0.61
N LYS A 73 -8.57 -20.30 -1.28
CA LYS A 73 -8.54 -21.76 -1.22
C LYS A 73 -8.53 -22.32 -2.63
N VAL A 74 -7.59 -23.22 -2.91
CA VAL A 74 -7.64 -24.09 -4.08
C VAL A 74 -8.61 -25.21 -3.77
N THR A 75 -9.65 -25.39 -4.59
CA THR A 75 -10.65 -26.45 -4.43
C THR A 75 -10.35 -27.68 -5.30
N SER A 76 -9.56 -27.52 -6.36
CA SER A 76 -9.18 -28.59 -7.30
C SER A 76 -7.84 -28.28 -7.97
N PRO A 77 -7.01 -29.29 -8.34
CA PRO A 77 -7.20 -30.73 -8.15
C PRO A 77 -6.90 -31.22 -6.72
N CYS A 78 -6.32 -30.37 -5.89
CA CYS A 78 -6.03 -30.67 -4.49
C CYS A 78 -6.49 -29.52 -3.60
N GLU A 79 -7.23 -29.86 -2.54
CA GLU A 79 -7.68 -28.85 -1.59
C GLU A 79 -6.49 -28.27 -0.81
N LYS A 80 -6.33 -26.96 -0.88
CA LYS A 80 -5.25 -26.26 -0.17
C LYS A 80 -5.62 -24.82 0.13
N ASP A 81 -5.45 -24.42 1.38
CA ASP A 81 -5.51 -23.01 1.77
C ASP A 81 -4.19 -22.30 1.40
N ILE A 82 -4.33 -21.12 0.80
CA ILE A 82 -3.23 -20.23 0.47
C ILE A 82 -3.33 -19.00 1.37
N PRO A 83 -2.29 -18.67 2.16
CA PRO A 83 -2.25 -17.44 2.92
C PRO A 83 -2.45 -16.24 1.99
N ALA A 84 -3.48 -15.44 2.26
CA ALA A 84 -3.85 -14.29 1.46
C ALA A 84 -3.76 -13.00 2.30
N ARG A 85 -3.58 -11.88 1.61
CA ARG A 85 -3.67 -10.54 2.21
C ARG A 85 -4.66 -9.73 1.39
N PRO A 86 -5.50 -8.91 2.04
CA PRO A 86 -6.42 -8.03 1.32
C PRO A 86 -5.62 -7.02 0.51
N VAL A 87 -6.17 -6.65 -0.65
CA VAL A 87 -5.73 -5.48 -1.40
C VAL A 87 -6.62 -4.31 -0.96
N CYS A 88 -6.03 -3.18 -0.61
CA CYS A 88 -6.80 -1.97 -0.33
C CYS A 88 -7.34 -1.37 -1.63
N HIS A 89 -8.43 -0.62 -1.54
CA HIS A 89 -9.06 0.11 -2.64
C HIS A 89 -9.74 -0.79 -3.69
N ILE A 90 -10.23 -1.97 -3.26
CA ILE A 90 -11.10 -2.83 -4.07
C ILE A 90 -12.38 -3.13 -3.28
N ASP A 91 -13.44 -3.49 -4.00
CA ASP A 91 -14.67 -3.97 -3.38
C ASP A 91 -14.46 -5.36 -2.76
N SER A 92 -15.18 -5.59 -1.65
CA SER A 92 -15.25 -6.91 -1.03
C SER A 92 -15.96 -7.90 -1.95
N THR A 93 -15.48 -9.14 -1.97
CA THR A 93 -16.25 -10.24 -2.56
C THR A 93 -17.61 -10.41 -1.85
N PRO A 94 -18.67 -10.87 -2.53
CA PRO A 94 -19.93 -11.21 -1.87
C PRO A 94 -19.74 -12.20 -0.71
N ASN A 95 -20.66 -12.22 0.27
CA ASN A 95 -20.57 -13.13 1.43
C ASN A 95 -20.42 -14.61 1.05
N ARG A 96 -20.96 -15.01 -0.11
CA ARG A 96 -20.83 -16.39 -0.65
C ARG A 96 -19.45 -16.70 -1.27
N GLY A 97 -18.56 -15.72 -1.32
CA GLY A 97 -17.29 -15.79 -2.04
C GLY A 97 -17.44 -15.71 -3.56
N ILE A 98 -16.30 -15.85 -4.24
CA ILE A 98 -16.21 -16.05 -5.68
C ILE A 98 -15.40 -17.33 -5.89
N GLU A 99 -15.94 -18.25 -6.69
CA GLU A 99 -15.25 -19.47 -7.11
C GLU A 99 -15.22 -19.49 -8.64
N GLY A 100 -14.10 -19.92 -9.21
CA GLY A 100 -13.91 -19.99 -10.64
C GLY A 100 -12.57 -20.61 -11.02
N GLU A 101 -12.43 -20.97 -12.29
CA GLU A 101 -11.16 -21.39 -12.85
C GLU A 101 -10.14 -20.25 -12.74
N VAL A 102 -8.92 -20.56 -12.34
CA VAL A 102 -7.83 -19.59 -12.23
C VAL A 102 -6.99 -19.63 -13.51
N ILE A 103 -6.78 -18.48 -14.14
CA ILE A 103 -5.82 -18.34 -15.25
C ILE A 103 -4.67 -17.42 -14.87
N TYR A 104 -3.46 -17.83 -15.23
CA TYR A 104 -2.26 -17.04 -14.99
C TYR A 104 -1.92 -16.21 -16.22
N LEU A 105 -1.80 -14.90 -16.04
CA LEU A 105 -1.58 -13.93 -17.12
C LEU A 105 -0.34 -13.08 -16.90
N GLY A 106 0.74 -13.67 -16.37
CA GLY A 106 2.03 -12.99 -16.27
C GLY A 106 1.92 -11.65 -15.56
N SER A 107 2.29 -10.57 -16.26
CA SER A 107 2.23 -9.23 -15.69
C SER A 107 0.81 -8.66 -15.60
N GLY A 108 -0.17 -9.22 -16.31
CA GLY A 108 -1.52 -8.66 -16.40
C GLY A 108 -1.58 -7.40 -17.26
N GLY A 109 -0.70 -7.26 -18.24
CA GLY A 109 -0.78 -6.23 -19.26
C GLY A 109 -1.64 -6.68 -20.45
N TYR A 110 -2.05 -5.76 -21.31
CA TYR A 110 -2.89 -6.07 -22.48
C TYR A 110 -2.34 -7.18 -23.39
N GLU A 111 -1.02 -7.29 -23.52
CA GLU A 111 -0.39 -8.35 -24.31
C GLU A 111 -0.63 -9.75 -23.73
N ASP A 112 -0.72 -9.86 -22.40
CA ASP A 112 -0.92 -11.14 -21.71
C ASP A 112 -2.33 -11.72 -21.98
N TYR A 113 -3.29 -10.88 -22.39
CA TYR A 113 -4.67 -11.29 -22.70
C TYR A 113 -4.89 -11.71 -24.16
N LYS A 114 -3.90 -11.51 -25.05
CA LYS A 114 -4.08 -11.82 -26.47
C LYS A 114 -4.30 -13.31 -26.71
N GLY A 115 -5.45 -13.64 -27.30
CA GLY A 115 -5.81 -15.03 -27.62
C GLY A 115 -6.25 -15.86 -26.41
N VAL A 116 -6.51 -15.22 -25.26
CA VAL A 116 -7.06 -15.84 -24.06
C VAL A 116 -8.54 -15.47 -23.94
N ASP A 117 -9.36 -16.40 -23.45
CA ASP A 117 -10.75 -16.13 -23.04
C ASP A 117 -10.82 -16.03 -21.50
N PRO A 118 -10.77 -14.81 -20.93
CA PRO A 118 -10.77 -14.61 -19.48
C PRO A 118 -12.17 -14.63 -18.85
N GLN A 119 -13.24 -14.67 -19.66
CA GLN A 119 -14.60 -14.45 -19.16
C GLN A 119 -14.97 -15.50 -18.10
N GLY A 120 -15.46 -15.02 -16.95
CA GLY A 120 -15.89 -15.86 -15.83
C GLY A 120 -14.77 -16.55 -15.05
N LYS A 121 -13.50 -16.21 -15.31
CA LYS A 121 -12.32 -16.79 -14.65
C LYS A 121 -11.72 -15.82 -13.63
N ILE A 122 -11.00 -16.37 -12.65
CA ILE A 122 -10.22 -15.59 -11.68
C ILE A 122 -8.83 -15.37 -12.27
N ILE A 123 -8.42 -14.11 -12.43
CA ILE A 123 -7.12 -13.77 -12.99
C ILE A 123 -6.05 -13.78 -11.90
N LEU A 124 -4.98 -14.55 -12.11
CA LEU A 124 -3.75 -14.51 -11.32
C LEU A 124 -2.66 -13.78 -12.10
N THR A 125 -2.04 -12.78 -11.47
CA THR A 125 -0.94 -11.99 -12.05
C THR A 125 0.24 -11.89 -11.09
N ASP A 126 1.41 -11.59 -11.64
CA ASP A 126 2.61 -11.29 -10.90
C ASP A 126 2.49 -9.97 -10.13
N MET A 127 3.07 -9.94 -8.94
CA MET A 127 3.20 -8.73 -8.11
C MET A 127 4.35 -7.83 -8.60
N ASN A 128 4.45 -7.62 -9.91
CA ASN A 128 5.42 -6.73 -10.53
C ASN A 128 4.86 -5.30 -10.73
N TRP A 129 5.73 -4.35 -11.04
CA TRP A 129 5.40 -2.93 -11.09
C TRP A 129 4.64 -2.48 -12.34
N SER A 130 4.70 -3.25 -13.44
CA SER A 130 4.19 -2.83 -14.75
C SER A 130 3.24 -3.88 -15.32
N PRO A 131 1.94 -3.57 -15.52
CA PRO A 131 1.27 -2.34 -15.11
C PRO A 131 1.09 -2.26 -13.58
N ALA A 132 0.81 -1.06 -13.06
CA ALA A 132 0.54 -0.87 -11.63
C ALA A 132 -0.67 -1.71 -11.17
N ARG A 133 -0.75 -2.07 -9.89
CA ARG A 133 -1.79 -3.00 -9.40
C ARG A 133 -3.24 -2.57 -9.72
N PRO A 134 -3.65 -1.30 -9.53
CA PRO A 134 -4.99 -0.87 -9.93
C PRO A 134 -5.22 -0.98 -11.44
N GLU A 135 -4.17 -0.77 -12.22
CA GLU A 135 -4.21 -0.88 -13.67
C GLU A 135 -4.35 -2.34 -14.13
N LYS A 136 -3.70 -3.30 -13.45
CA LYS A 136 -3.92 -4.73 -13.69
C LYS A 136 -5.40 -5.10 -13.51
N ALA A 137 -6.03 -4.60 -12.44
CA ALA A 137 -7.45 -4.83 -12.17
C ALA A 137 -8.36 -4.17 -13.23
N ARG A 138 -8.05 -2.93 -13.65
CA ARG A 138 -8.78 -2.23 -14.72
C ARG A 138 -8.66 -2.99 -16.05
N ILE A 139 -7.46 -3.41 -16.43
CA ILE A 139 -7.24 -4.17 -17.67
C ILE A 139 -8.05 -5.46 -17.65
N ALA A 140 -8.02 -6.21 -16.54
CA ALA A 140 -8.79 -7.44 -16.38
C ALA A 140 -10.31 -7.22 -16.52
N TRP A 141 -10.83 -6.08 -16.03
CA TRP A 141 -12.23 -5.71 -16.12
C TRP A 141 -12.69 -5.39 -17.56
N GLU A 142 -11.77 -5.00 -18.43
CA GLU A 142 -12.06 -4.61 -19.82
C GLU A 142 -12.10 -5.77 -20.82
N GLN A 143 -11.70 -6.98 -20.40
CA GLN A 143 -11.56 -8.13 -21.28
C GLN A 143 -12.85 -8.95 -21.41
#